data_AF-A0A498EZ63-F1
#
_entry.id   AF-A0A498EZ63-F1
#
_cell.length_a   1.000
_cell.length_b   1.000
_cell.length_c   1.000
_cell.angle_alpha   90.00
_cell.angle_beta   90.00
_cell.angle_gamma   90.00
#
_symmetry.space_group_name_H-M   'P 1'
#
loop_
_entity.id
_entity.type
_entity.pdbx_description
1 polymer ?
#
loop_
_entity_poly.entity_id
_entity_poly.type
_entity_poly.pdbx_seq_one_letter_code
_entity_poly.pdbx_strand_id
1 'polypeptide(L)'
;YVDHDVGVEEPLDGDAYDRAYRRAREAYGAPLPEYVTEADAADRFDVVIAAVRELDFHDLDAWAFDANVTEADAANVTHYVDPDPVDGWRDSASGESVLVFDSGTVWDADTEETIDALRLVALDSGLIDSPTDTLKGDTFTEAYRLARDDYGAPLPRWEVGDPDVEPILPAADELVDEELEDPRGD
;
A
#
# COMPACT_ATOMS: atom_id res chain seq x y z
N TYR A 1 7.95 -61.17 23.38
CA TYR A 1 8.42 -59.78 23.22
C TYR A 1 8.43 -59.50 21.74
N VAL A 2 7.40 -58.80 21.26
CA VAL A 2 7.41 -58.21 19.92
C VAL A 2 7.73 -56.75 20.16
N ASP A 3 8.90 -56.35 19.69
CA ASP A 3 9.39 -54.98 19.72
C ASP A 3 8.52 -54.18 18.76
N HIS A 4 7.71 -53.26 19.30
CA HIS A 4 6.95 -52.31 18.50
C HIS A 4 7.86 -51.09 18.37
N ASP A 5 8.64 -51.06 17.29
CA ASP A 5 9.40 -49.89 16.85
C ASP A 5 8.36 -48.80 16.53
N VAL A 6 8.09 -47.96 17.52
CA VAL A 6 7.25 -46.77 17.35
C VAL A 6 8.14 -45.78 16.61
N GLY A 7 8.10 -45.86 15.28
CA GLY A 7 8.79 -44.92 14.40
C GLY A 7 8.50 -43.52 14.88
N VAL A 8 9.56 -42.81 15.24
CA VAL A 8 9.50 -41.40 15.62
C VAL A 8 8.96 -40.69 14.39
N GLU A 9 7.72 -40.21 14.46
CA GLU A 9 7.08 -39.48 13.37
C GLU A 9 7.97 -38.27 13.06
N GLU A 10 8.65 -38.31 11.91
CA GLU A 10 9.41 -37.16 11.44
C GLU A 10 8.45 -35.95 11.41
N PRO A 11 8.85 -34.81 12.02
CA PRO A 11 8.00 -33.63 11.98
C PRO A 11 7.71 -33.28 10.52
N LEU A 12 6.43 -33.05 10.22
CA LEU A 12 6.03 -32.61 8.89
C LEU A 12 6.75 -31.30 8.58
N ASP A 13 7.38 -31.25 7.41
CA ASP A 13 7.88 -30.00 6.83
C ASP A 13 6.71 -29.01 6.65
N GLY A 14 7.00 -27.70 6.63
CA GLY A 14 5.99 -26.63 6.66
C GLY A 14 4.87 -26.81 5.63
N ASP A 15 5.22 -27.03 4.36
CA ASP A 15 4.27 -27.28 3.28
C ASP A 15 3.42 -28.55 3.44
N ALA A 16 3.97 -29.57 4.09
CA ALA A 16 3.29 -30.83 4.34
C ALA A 16 2.34 -30.70 5.54
N TYR A 17 2.78 -30.00 6.58
CA TYR A 17 1.94 -29.60 7.72
C TYR A 17 0.76 -28.77 7.23
N ASP A 18 1.00 -27.82 6.33
CA ASP A 18 -0.03 -26.89 5.88
C ASP A 18 -1.15 -27.55 5.10
N ARG A 19 -0.76 -28.41 4.15
CA ARG A 19 -1.73 -29.22 3.40
C ARG A 19 -2.51 -30.15 4.30
N ALA A 20 -1.87 -30.77 5.29
CA ALA A 20 -2.55 -31.65 6.24
C ALA A 20 -3.55 -30.88 7.11
N TYR A 21 -3.18 -29.68 7.57
CA TYR A 21 -4.03 -28.81 8.37
C TYR A 21 -5.25 -28.32 7.60
N ARG A 22 -5.06 -27.73 6.40
CA ARG A 22 -6.17 -27.28 5.54
C ARG A 22 -7.12 -28.42 5.23
N ARG A 23 -6.58 -29.61 4.90
CA ARG A 23 -7.41 -30.78 4.62
C ARG A 23 -8.18 -31.27 5.84
N ALA A 24 -7.58 -31.23 7.04
CA ALA A 24 -8.27 -31.54 8.29
C ALA A 24 -9.46 -30.59 8.53
N ARG A 25 -9.28 -29.29 8.30
CA ARG A 25 -10.33 -28.29 8.47
C ARG A 25 -11.41 -28.36 7.38
N GLU A 26 -11.03 -28.29 6.12
CA GLU A 26 -11.96 -28.14 4.99
C GLU A 26 -12.65 -29.45 4.61
N ALA A 27 -11.89 -30.55 4.53
CA ALA A 27 -12.42 -31.82 4.08
C ALA A 27 -13.02 -32.65 5.23
N TYR A 28 -12.49 -32.49 6.44
CA TYR A 28 -12.91 -33.26 7.62
C TYR A 28 -13.63 -32.44 8.69
N GLY A 29 -13.79 -31.12 8.49
CA GLY A 29 -14.55 -30.26 9.41
C GLY A 29 -13.91 -30.12 10.79
N ALA A 30 -12.60 -30.33 10.90
CA ALA A 30 -11.91 -30.21 12.17
C ALA A 30 -12.04 -28.76 12.70
N PRO A 31 -12.32 -28.57 14.02
CA PRO A 31 -12.49 -27.25 14.63
C PRO A 31 -11.13 -26.57 14.86
N LEU A 32 -10.35 -26.49 13.79
CA LEU A 32 -9.05 -25.87 13.75
C LEU A 32 -9.23 -24.38 13.40
N PRO A 33 -8.52 -23.47 14.10
CA PRO A 33 -8.52 -22.05 13.74
C PRO A 33 -7.99 -21.86 12.31
N GLU A 34 -8.34 -20.74 11.67
CA GLU A 34 -7.57 -20.31 10.50
C GLU A 34 -6.20 -19.85 10.97
N TYR A 35 -5.14 -20.42 10.40
CA TYR A 35 -3.80 -19.87 10.51
C TYR A 35 -3.41 -19.37 9.13
N VAL A 36 -2.87 -18.16 9.08
CA VAL A 36 -2.43 -17.50 7.87
C VAL A 36 -1.08 -18.11 7.50
N THR A 37 -0.97 -18.70 6.32
CA THR A 37 0.33 -19.16 5.79
C THR A 37 1.11 -17.97 5.23
N GLU A 38 2.41 -18.14 4.99
CA GLU A 38 3.21 -17.13 4.28
C GLU A 38 2.63 -16.82 2.88
N ALA A 39 2.07 -17.83 2.21
CA ALA A 39 1.38 -17.65 0.93
C ALA A 39 0.09 -16.81 1.09
N ASP A 40 -0.72 -17.08 2.13
CA ASP A 40 -1.92 -16.28 2.40
C ASP A 40 -1.56 -14.83 2.78
N ALA A 41 -0.43 -14.62 3.47
CA ALA A 41 0.09 -13.29 3.78
C ALA A 41 0.55 -12.55 2.52
N ALA A 42 1.23 -13.24 1.59
CA ALA A 42 1.67 -12.69 0.32
C ALA A 42 0.48 -12.36 -0.61
N ASP A 43 -0.48 -13.26 -0.77
CA ASP A 43 -1.70 -13.02 -1.54
C ASP A 43 -2.48 -11.82 -0.97
N ARG A 44 -2.56 -11.71 0.36
CA ARG A 44 -3.18 -10.55 1.01
C ARG A 44 -2.39 -9.28 0.70
N PHE A 45 -1.06 -9.35 0.72
CA PHE A 45 -0.18 -8.22 0.44
C PHE A 45 -0.33 -7.71 -1.00
N ASP A 46 -0.45 -8.61 -1.98
CA ASP A 46 -0.68 -8.25 -3.39
C ASP A 46 -2.00 -7.48 -3.55
N VAL A 47 -3.05 -7.87 -2.82
CA VAL A 47 -4.32 -7.12 -2.80
C VAL A 47 -4.14 -5.72 -2.23
N VAL A 48 -3.30 -5.55 -1.20
CA VAL A 48 -2.98 -4.23 -0.65
C VAL A 48 -2.23 -3.37 -1.66
N ILE A 49 -1.20 -3.93 -2.30
CA ILE A 49 -0.43 -3.20 -3.31
C ILE A 49 -1.29 -2.84 -4.51
N ALA A 50 -2.20 -3.71 -4.94
CA ALA A 50 -3.18 -3.40 -5.98
C ALA A 50 -4.09 -2.23 -5.56
N ALA A 51 -4.64 -2.26 -4.35
CA ALA A 51 -5.50 -1.18 -3.85
C ALA A 51 -4.76 0.16 -3.73
N VAL A 52 -3.47 0.14 -3.33
CA VAL A 52 -2.64 1.35 -3.28
C VAL A 52 -2.34 1.87 -4.68
N ARG A 53 -2.12 0.99 -5.67
CA ARG A 53 -1.88 1.38 -7.08
C ARG A 53 -3.10 2.02 -7.73
N GLU A 54 -4.29 1.65 -7.30
CA GLU A 54 -5.54 2.23 -7.79
C GLU A 54 -5.94 3.51 -7.05
N LEU A 55 -5.25 3.85 -5.95
CA LEU A 55 -5.58 5.03 -5.14
C LEU A 55 -5.12 6.31 -5.83
N ASP A 56 -6.04 7.27 -5.98
CA ASP A 56 -5.73 8.61 -6.46
C ASP A 56 -6.17 9.71 -5.48
N PHE A 57 -5.88 10.97 -5.80
CA PHE A 57 -6.20 12.10 -4.91
C PHE A 57 -7.69 12.20 -4.57
N HIS A 58 -8.58 11.88 -5.52
CA HIS A 58 -10.03 12.04 -5.35
C HIS A 58 -10.64 10.98 -4.45
N ASP A 59 -9.91 9.92 -4.13
CA ASP A 59 -10.26 8.95 -3.09
C ASP A 59 -9.96 9.46 -1.67
N LEU A 60 -9.21 10.56 -1.55
CA LEU A 60 -8.84 11.17 -0.27
C LEU A 60 -9.77 12.32 0.08
N ASP A 61 -10.01 12.50 1.37
CA ASP A 61 -10.68 13.69 1.90
C ASP A 61 -9.72 14.88 1.88
N ALA A 62 -9.89 15.76 0.88
CA ALA A 62 -9.13 17.00 0.74
C ALA A 62 -9.14 17.89 2.00
N TRP A 63 -10.15 17.77 2.87
CA TRP A 63 -10.24 18.53 4.11
C TRP A 63 -9.48 17.91 5.28
N ALA A 64 -8.95 16.70 5.13
CA ALA A 64 -8.13 16.03 6.12
C ALA A 64 -6.66 16.48 6.10
N PHE A 65 -6.24 17.14 5.01
CA PHE A 65 -4.86 17.61 4.82
C PHE A 65 -4.50 18.77 5.75
N ASP A 66 -3.27 18.75 6.28
CA ASP A 66 -2.66 19.91 6.95
C ASP A 66 -2.15 20.94 5.92
N ALA A 67 -1.68 20.46 4.76
CA ALA A 67 -1.39 21.26 3.58
C ALA A 67 -2.63 22.07 3.15
N ASN A 68 -2.39 23.28 2.65
CA ASN A 68 -3.48 24.10 2.16
C ASN A 68 -3.91 23.63 0.76
N VAL A 69 -5.02 22.88 0.70
CA VAL A 69 -5.66 22.41 -0.52
C VAL A 69 -6.70 23.43 -1.00
N THR A 70 -6.61 23.86 -2.25
CA THR A 70 -7.54 24.81 -2.86
C THR A 70 -8.04 24.33 -4.22
N GLU A 71 -9.31 24.58 -4.52
CA GLU A 71 -9.86 24.30 -5.86
C GLU A 71 -9.18 25.17 -6.92
N ALA A 72 -8.88 24.58 -8.08
CA ALA A 72 -8.27 25.26 -9.21
C ALA A 72 -9.31 25.75 -10.22
N ASP A 73 -9.02 26.87 -10.90
CA ASP A 73 -9.80 27.42 -12.04
C ASP A 73 -9.01 27.27 -13.36
N ALA A 74 -8.20 26.21 -13.45
CA ALA A 74 -7.34 25.91 -14.60
C ALA A 74 -7.83 24.67 -15.35
N ALA A 75 -7.61 24.64 -16.67
CA ALA A 75 -8.04 23.53 -17.50
C ALA A 75 -7.33 22.22 -17.11
N ASN A 76 -8.11 21.21 -16.75
CA ASN A 76 -7.70 19.88 -16.31
C ASN A 76 -7.01 19.80 -14.95
N VAL A 77 -6.94 20.91 -14.19
CA VAL A 77 -6.43 20.92 -12.81
C VAL A 77 -7.63 21.12 -11.91
N THR A 78 -7.79 20.24 -10.93
CA THR A 78 -8.89 20.27 -9.95
C THR A 78 -8.48 21.00 -8.68
N HIS A 79 -7.23 20.81 -8.22
CA HIS A 79 -6.74 21.40 -6.99
C HIS A 79 -5.28 21.85 -7.10
N TYR A 80 -4.95 22.84 -6.28
CA TYR A 80 -3.60 23.19 -5.89
C TYR A 80 -3.37 22.70 -4.46
N VAL A 81 -2.22 22.06 -4.22
CA VAL A 81 -1.76 21.71 -2.87
C VAL A 81 -0.52 22.55 -2.56
N ASP A 82 -0.62 23.35 -1.50
CA ASP A 82 0.50 24.11 -0.98
C ASP A 82 1.21 23.29 0.11
N PRO A 83 2.49 22.90 -0.07
CA PRO A 83 3.22 22.13 0.93
C PRO A 83 3.51 22.94 2.21
N ASP A 84 3.33 24.26 2.23
CA ASP A 84 3.33 25.08 3.45
C ASP A 84 1.91 25.07 4.09
N PRO A 85 1.75 24.80 5.39
CA PRO A 85 2.77 24.84 6.45
C PRO A 85 3.30 23.47 6.91
N VAL A 86 3.21 22.42 6.08
CA VAL A 86 3.56 21.05 6.51
C VAL A 86 5.03 20.97 6.90
N ASP A 87 5.28 20.63 8.17
CA ASP A 87 6.62 20.48 8.72
C ASP A 87 7.34 19.30 8.04
N GLY A 88 8.50 19.58 7.42
CA GLY A 88 9.39 18.57 6.84
C GLY A 88 9.35 18.47 5.33
N TRP A 89 8.20 18.77 4.69
CA TRP A 89 8.06 18.64 3.24
C TRP A 89 8.89 19.70 2.49
N ARG A 90 8.48 20.97 2.48
CA ARG A 90 9.28 22.13 2.02
C ARG A 90 8.47 23.42 2.07
N ASP A 91 9.16 24.53 2.23
CA ASP A 91 8.57 25.86 2.04
C ASP A 91 8.18 26.08 0.57
N SER A 92 6.96 26.55 0.33
CA SER A 92 6.49 26.95 -1.00
C SER A 92 6.63 28.48 -1.15
N ALA A 93 7.73 28.90 -1.78
CA ALA A 93 7.98 30.34 -1.98
C ALA A 93 7.02 30.99 -2.99
N SER A 94 6.35 30.18 -3.83
CA SER A 94 5.42 30.61 -4.87
C SER A 94 3.93 30.42 -4.52
N GLY A 95 3.59 29.73 -3.42
CA GLY A 95 2.20 29.48 -3.00
C GLY A 95 1.45 28.40 -3.78
N GLU A 96 1.98 27.96 -4.92
CA GLU A 96 1.39 26.88 -5.74
C GLU A 96 2.55 26.08 -6.34
N SER A 97 2.75 24.85 -5.88
CA SER A 97 3.81 23.97 -6.38
C SER A 97 3.32 22.59 -6.78
N VAL A 98 2.24 22.10 -6.16
CA VAL A 98 1.67 20.78 -6.45
C VAL A 98 0.31 20.93 -7.12
N LEU A 99 0.15 20.27 -8.26
CA LEU A 99 -1.04 20.30 -9.11
C LEU A 99 -1.76 18.95 -9.03
N VAL A 100 -3.06 18.97 -8.82
CA VAL A 100 -3.92 17.78 -8.93
C VAL A 100 -4.72 17.87 -10.21
N PHE A 101 -4.59 16.87 -11.09
CA PHE A 101 -5.32 16.82 -12.35
C PHE A 101 -6.70 16.16 -12.21
N ASP A 102 -7.57 16.36 -13.20
CA ASP A 102 -8.87 15.66 -13.31
C ASP A 102 -8.72 14.13 -13.27
N SER A 103 -7.57 13.62 -13.71
CA SER A 103 -7.23 12.19 -13.66
C SER A 103 -6.92 11.67 -12.26
N GLY A 104 -6.82 12.54 -11.25
CA GLY A 104 -6.33 12.20 -9.91
C GLY A 104 -4.80 12.18 -9.79
N THR A 105 -4.09 12.37 -10.91
CA THR A 105 -2.63 12.49 -10.92
C THR A 105 -2.19 13.73 -10.14
N VAL A 106 -1.22 13.56 -9.26
CA VAL A 106 -0.62 14.65 -8.48
C VAL A 106 0.79 14.90 -9.00
N TRP A 107 1.07 16.15 -9.36
CA TRP A 107 2.34 16.56 -9.98
C TRP A 107 2.97 17.68 -9.17
N ASP A 108 4.19 17.46 -8.70
CA ASP A 108 5.01 18.51 -8.12
C ASP A 108 5.77 19.22 -9.24
N ALA A 109 5.37 20.46 -9.53
CA ALA A 109 5.96 21.29 -10.56
C ALA A 109 7.34 21.83 -10.20
N ASP A 110 7.72 21.82 -8.92
CA ASP A 110 9.06 22.26 -8.48
C ASP A 110 10.10 21.16 -8.67
N THR A 111 9.76 19.93 -8.30
CA THR A 111 10.64 18.77 -8.48
C THR A 111 10.49 18.11 -9.84
N GLU A 112 9.43 18.43 -10.59
CA GLU A 112 9.06 17.78 -11.85
C GLU A 112 8.81 16.27 -11.67
N GLU A 113 8.13 15.89 -10.58
CA GLU A 113 7.86 14.50 -10.21
C GLU A 113 6.36 14.24 -10.00
N THR A 114 5.92 13.04 -10.35
CA THR A 114 4.57 12.56 -9.98
C THR A 114 4.59 12.04 -8.56
N ILE A 115 3.58 12.41 -7.77
CA ILE A 115 3.37 11.94 -6.40
C ILE A 115 2.17 11.00 -6.42
N ASP A 116 2.31 9.75 -5.96
CA ASP A 116 1.14 8.90 -5.73
C ASP A 116 0.39 9.33 -4.46
N ALA A 117 -0.89 8.97 -4.38
CA ALA A 117 -1.76 9.37 -3.29
C ALA A 117 -1.23 8.95 -1.90
N LEU A 118 -0.54 7.81 -1.80
CA LEU A 118 0.01 7.35 -0.53
C LEU A 118 1.25 8.16 -0.12
N ARG A 119 2.14 8.48 -1.07
CA ARG A 119 3.26 9.40 -0.84
C ARG A 119 2.78 10.80 -0.47
N LEU A 120 1.69 11.27 -1.08
CA LEU A 120 1.10 12.55 -0.73
C LEU A 120 0.64 12.58 0.74
N VAL A 121 -0.05 11.54 1.21
CA VAL A 121 -0.42 11.38 2.64
C VAL A 121 0.82 11.32 3.53
N ALA A 122 1.86 10.60 3.10
CA ALA A 122 3.09 10.50 3.87
C ALA A 122 3.83 11.84 4.00
N LEU A 123 3.80 12.67 2.96
CA LEU A 123 4.35 14.02 2.99
C LEU A 123 3.52 14.91 3.92
N ASP A 124 2.20 14.94 3.77
CA ASP A 124 1.29 15.76 4.58
C ASP A 124 1.36 15.43 6.08
N SER A 125 1.59 14.16 6.41
CA SER A 125 1.75 13.69 7.78
C SER A 125 3.18 13.78 8.33
N GLY A 126 4.15 14.26 7.55
CA GLY A 126 5.55 14.37 7.94
C GLY A 126 6.25 13.03 8.14
N LEU A 127 5.76 11.96 7.51
CA LEU A 127 6.41 10.64 7.52
C LEU A 127 7.61 10.57 6.56
N ILE A 128 7.59 11.38 5.52
CA ILE A 128 8.68 11.62 4.57
C ILE A 128 8.79 13.11 4.27
N ASP A 129 9.98 13.55 3.85
CA ASP A 129 10.27 14.95 3.61
C ASP A 129 10.37 15.25 2.10
N SER A 130 10.55 14.22 1.26
CA SER A 130 10.69 14.35 -0.19
C SER A 130 9.75 13.41 -0.95
N PRO A 131 9.13 13.87 -2.06
CA PRO A 131 8.36 13.00 -2.96
C PRO A 131 9.10 11.78 -3.49
N THR A 132 10.44 11.83 -3.51
CA THR A 132 11.31 10.73 -3.98
C THR A 132 11.73 9.78 -2.86
N ASP A 133 11.33 10.03 -1.61
CA ASP A 133 11.64 9.14 -0.50
C ASP A 133 10.91 7.80 -0.66
N THR A 134 11.60 6.75 -0.21
CA THR A 134 11.06 5.39 -0.29
C THR A 134 10.10 5.12 0.87
N LEU A 135 8.86 4.74 0.56
CA LEU A 135 7.91 4.18 1.54
C LEU A 135 8.16 2.69 1.73
N LYS A 136 8.64 2.32 2.91
CA LYS A 136 8.86 0.91 3.29
C LYS A 136 8.57 0.67 4.76
N GLY A 137 8.29 -0.59 5.10
CA GLY A 137 8.23 -1.03 6.49
C GLY A 137 7.17 -0.32 7.31
N ASP A 138 7.58 0.14 8.49
CA ASP A 138 6.73 0.89 9.41
C ASP A 138 6.20 2.17 8.77
N THR A 139 7.02 2.89 7.99
CA THR A 139 6.60 4.14 7.32
C THR A 139 5.49 3.87 6.30
N PHE A 140 5.62 2.81 5.49
CA PHE A 140 4.55 2.41 4.57
C PHE A 140 3.28 2.01 5.32
N THR A 141 3.44 1.19 6.37
CA THR A 141 2.31 0.66 7.14
C THR A 141 1.54 1.79 7.83
N GLU A 142 2.26 2.80 8.33
CA GLU A 142 1.66 3.96 8.97
C GLU A 142 0.99 4.88 7.95
N ALA A 143 1.64 5.19 6.82
CA ALA A 143 1.02 5.96 5.74
C ALA A 143 -0.28 5.30 5.24
N TYR A 144 -0.28 3.97 5.10
CA TYR A 144 -1.47 3.21 4.70
C TYR A 144 -2.62 3.33 5.71
N ARG A 145 -2.29 3.26 7.01
CA ARG A 145 -3.28 3.43 8.08
C ARG A 145 -3.86 4.85 8.07
N LEU A 146 -2.99 5.86 8.02
CA LEU A 146 -3.41 7.27 7.95
C LEU A 146 -4.30 7.51 6.75
N ALA A 147 -3.87 7.08 5.56
CA ALA A 147 -4.66 7.22 4.33
C ALA A 147 -6.09 6.70 4.53
N ARG A 148 -6.24 5.50 5.12
CA ARG A 148 -7.56 4.90 5.35
C ARG A 148 -8.35 5.57 6.46
N ASP A 149 -7.74 5.75 7.63
CA ASP A 149 -8.45 6.05 8.87
C ASP A 149 -8.62 7.56 9.09
N ASP A 150 -7.70 8.38 8.58
CA ASP A 150 -7.67 9.83 8.75
C ASP A 150 -8.00 10.59 7.45
N TYR A 151 -7.51 10.11 6.29
CA TYR A 151 -7.77 10.74 4.98
C TYR A 151 -8.92 10.09 4.21
N GLY A 152 -9.62 9.12 4.80
CA GLY A 152 -10.86 8.56 4.23
C GLY A 152 -10.69 7.63 3.04
N ALA A 153 -9.46 7.24 2.70
CA ALA A 153 -9.18 6.36 1.56
C ALA A 153 -9.96 5.04 1.68
N PRO A 154 -10.53 4.51 0.58
CA PRO A 154 -11.31 3.27 0.55
C PRO A 154 -10.44 2.01 0.63
N LEU A 155 -9.32 2.07 1.34
CA LEU A 155 -8.35 0.99 1.43
C LEU A 155 -8.86 -0.17 2.31
N PRO A 156 -8.55 -1.43 1.97
CA PRO A 156 -8.96 -2.57 2.78
C PRO A 156 -8.31 -2.58 4.17
N ARG A 157 -8.96 -3.24 5.13
CA ARG A 157 -8.35 -3.48 6.44
C ARG A 157 -7.25 -4.55 6.35
N TRP A 158 -6.05 -4.15 6.73
CA TRP A 158 -4.94 -5.06 7.01
C TRP A 158 -5.08 -5.58 8.45
N GLU A 159 -5.78 -6.70 8.64
CA GLU A 159 -5.71 -7.47 9.89
C GLU A 159 -4.51 -8.39 9.80
N VAL A 160 -3.41 -7.95 10.40
CA VAL A 160 -2.14 -8.68 10.42
C VAL A 160 -2.13 -9.56 11.65
N GLY A 161 -2.06 -10.87 11.46
CA GLY A 161 -1.17 -11.66 12.31
C GLY A 161 0.20 -11.55 11.66
N ASP A 162 1.18 -10.99 12.37
CA ASP A 162 2.57 -10.74 11.93
C ASP A 162 3.09 -11.72 10.85
N PRO A 163 3.44 -11.21 9.67
CA PRO A 163 4.50 -11.82 8.89
C PRO A 163 5.65 -10.81 8.71
N ASP A 164 6.86 -11.27 9.02
CA ASP A 164 8.16 -10.65 8.76
C ASP A 164 8.43 -10.42 7.25
N VAL A 165 7.54 -9.71 6.55
CA VAL A 165 7.76 -9.25 5.18
C VAL A 165 7.45 -7.76 5.13
N GLU A 166 8.51 -6.98 5.26
CA GLU A 166 8.50 -5.52 5.13
C GLU A 166 7.91 -5.14 3.75
N PRO A 167 6.75 -4.45 3.72
CA PRO A 167 6.21 -3.89 2.49
C PRO A 167 7.23 -2.95 1.86
N ILE A 168 7.57 -3.17 0.60
CA ILE A 168 8.37 -2.22 -0.19
C ILE A 168 7.51 -1.78 -1.37
N LEU A 169 7.09 -0.52 -1.38
CA LEU A 169 6.60 0.08 -2.61
C LEU A 169 7.80 0.38 -3.53
N PRO A 170 7.71 0.03 -4.81
CA PRO A 170 8.69 0.45 -5.81
C PRO A 170 8.70 1.98 -5.98
N ALA A 171 9.68 2.51 -6.73
CA ALA A 171 9.79 3.95 -7.00
C ALA A 171 8.55 4.47 -7.76
N ALA A 172 8.23 5.77 -7.65
CA ALA A 172 7.00 6.33 -8.23
C ALA A 172 6.91 6.13 -9.76
N ASP A 173 8.06 6.16 -10.43
CA ASP A 173 8.25 5.88 -11.86
C ASP A 173 8.03 4.40 -12.25
N GLU A 174 7.99 3.47 -11.28
CA GLU A 174 7.64 2.06 -11.50
C GLU A 174 6.14 1.77 -11.24
N LEU A 175 5.35 2.77 -10.83
CA LEU A 175 3.90 2.67 -10.60
C LEU A 175 3.07 3.19 -11.79
N VAL A 176 3.68 3.94 -12.71
CA VAL A 176 3.04 4.52 -13.89
C VAL A 176 3.60 3.84 -15.15
N ASP A 177 2.77 3.03 -15.80
CA ASP A 177 3.01 2.28 -17.06
C ASP A 177 3.96 1.05 -17.03
N GLU A 178 3.34 -0.14 -16.96
CA GLU A 178 3.33 -1.07 -18.10
C GLU A 178 1.88 -1.56 -18.30
N GLU A 179 1.07 -0.73 -18.98
CA GLU A 179 -0.20 -1.14 -19.57
C GLU A 179 0.03 -2.25 -20.62
N LEU A 180 -0.38 -3.46 -20.28
CA LEU A 180 -0.98 -4.46 -21.17
C LEU A 180 -0.35 -4.64 -22.57
N GLU A 181 0.71 -5.44 -22.67
CA GLU A 181 0.92 -6.23 -23.89
C GLU A 181 0.01 -7.48 -23.86
N ASP A 182 -1.23 -7.34 -24.37
CA ASP A 182 -2.13 -8.48 -24.61
C ASP A 182 -1.55 -9.44 -25.68
N PRO A 183 -1.69 -10.76 -25.47
CA PRO A 183 -0.94 -11.78 -26.18
C PRO A 183 -1.59 -12.22 -27.51
N ARG A 184 -1.11 -11.78 -28.68
CA ARG A 184 -1.13 -12.58 -29.94
C ARG A 184 -0.09 -12.09 -30.95
N GLY A 185 0.81 -13.00 -31.37
CA GLY A 185 1.71 -12.80 -32.51
C GLY A 185 2.49 -14.05 -32.88
N ASP A 186 1.83 -14.94 -33.63
CA ASP A 186 2.29 -16.08 -34.47
C ASP A 186 3.56 -16.88 -34.09
#